data_AF-A0AAV2IYV9-F1
#
_entry.id   AF-A0AAV2IYV9-F1
#
_cell.length_a   1.000
_cell.length_b   1.000
_cell.length_c   1.000
_cell.angle_alpha   90.00
_cell.angle_beta   90.00
_cell.angle_gamma   90.00
#
_symmetry.space_group_name_H-M   'P 1'
#
loop_
_entity.id
_entity.type
_entity.pdbx_description
1 polymer ?
#
loop_
_entity_poly.entity_id
_entity_poly.type
_entity_poly.pdbx_seq_one_letter_code
_entity_poly.pdbx_strand_id
1 'polypeptide(L)'
;MAGKVKKPGKRGRKPAKIDLKAKLERSRQSARECRARKKLRYQYLEELVSSKERAICALREELDMYKQWCSAMDQGKIPSEIKALLTGDEQKISHNGSNTKASKNSKVAADKPERRNE
;
A
#
# COMPACT_ATOMS: atom_id res chain seq x y z
N MET A 1 48.53 33.71 24.08
CA MET A 1 49.44 33.12 23.06
C MET A 1 48.63 32.26 22.10
N ALA A 2 49.00 32.30 20.81
CA ALA A 2 48.39 31.70 19.62
C ALA A 2 47.82 30.27 19.79
N GLY A 3 46.87 29.76 19.02
CA GLY A 3 46.32 30.16 17.72
C GLY A 3 46.10 28.91 16.84
N LYS A 4 44.96 28.87 16.13
CA LYS A 4 44.58 28.00 14.99
C LYS A 4 44.28 26.51 15.23
N VAL A 5 43.00 26.21 15.49
CA VAL A 5 42.34 25.02 14.93
C VAL A 5 41.39 25.46 13.80
N LYS A 6 41.85 25.35 12.56
CA LYS A 6 41.00 25.42 11.35
C LYS A 6 41.45 24.34 10.39
N LYS A 7 40.62 23.30 10.14
CA LYS A 7 40.30 22.76 8.80
C LYS A 7 39.03 21.88 8.80
N PRO A 8 37.81 22.44 8.74
CA PRO A 8 36.67 21.77 8.11
C PRO A 8 36.48 22.38 6.71
N GLY A 9 37.11 21.80 5.69
CA GLY A 9 37.20 22.46 4.39
C GLY A 9 37.55 21.55 3.24
N LYS A 10 36.86 20.40 3.10
CA LYS A 10 36.78 19.67 1.82
C LYS A 10 35.43 19.88 1.13
N ARG A 11 34.78 21.02 1.34
CA ARG A 11 33.74 21.53 0.44
C ARG A 11 34.43 22.27 -0.70
N GLY A 12 34.40 21.69 -1.90
CA GLY A 12 34.94 22.36 -3.09
C GLY A 12 36.05 21.60 -3.82
N ARG A 13 36.38 20.34 -3.48
CA ARG A 13 37.18 19.53 -4.41
C ARG A 13 36.32 19.34 -5.66
N LYS A 14 36.72 20.00 -6.76
CA LYS A 14 36.11 19.83 -8.08
C LYS A 14 35.95 18.32 -8.30
N PRO A 15 34.75 17.81 -8.62
CA PRO A 15 34.62 16.40 -8.92
C PRO A 15 35.64 16.08 -10.02
N ALA A 16 36.51 15.10 -9.76
CA ALA A 16 37.39 14.56 -10.78
C ALA A 16 36.54 14.29 -12.03
N LYS A 17 37.11 14.51 -13.24
CA LYS A 17 36.42 14.33 -14.53
C LYS A 17 35.54 13.10 -14.45
N ILE A 18 34.26 13.34 -14.19
CA ILE A 18 33.32 12.27 -14.00
C ILE A 18 33.06 11.77 -15.40
N ASP A 19 33.18 10.46 -15.60
CA ASP A 19 32.92 9.88 -16.91
C ASP A 19 31.52 10.35 -17.36
N LEU A 20 31.45 10.93 -18.56
CA LEU A 20 30.25 11.53 -19.11
C LEU A 20 29.12 10.48 -19.15
N LYS A 21 29.49 9.22 -19.45
CA LYS A 21 28.60 8.06 -19.42
C LYS A 21 28.03 7.82 -18.01
N ALA A 22 28.88 7.86 -16.98
CA ALA A 22 28.45 7.70 -15.60
C ALA A 22 27.55 8.85 -15.10
N LYS A 23 27.79 10.10 -15.54
CA LYS A 23 26.91 11.24 -15.21
C LYS A 23 25.54 11.08 -15.85
N LEU A 24 25.52 10.70 -17.12
CA LEU A 24 24.29 10.54 -17.89
C LEU A 24 23.45 9.39 -17.34
N GLU A 25 24.07 8.29 -16.92
CA GLU A 25 23.36 7.17 -16.31
C GLU A 25 22.77 7.51 -14.93
N ARG A 26 23.50 8.26 -14.08
CA ARG A 26 22.93 8.78 -12.82
C ARG A 26 21.71 9.68 -13.04
N SER A 27 21.75 10.54 -14.07
CA SER A 27 20.61 11.39 -14.40
C SER A 27 19.40 10.60 -14.91
N ARG A 28 19.64 9.53 -15.68
CA ARG A 28 18.57 8.63 -16.11
C ARG A 28 17.96 7.89 -14.92
N GLN A 29 18.81 7.39 -14.03
CA GLN A 29 18.38 6.66 -12.85
C GLN A 29 17.54 7.54 -11.91
N SER A 30 17.98 8.77 -11.63
CA SER A 30 17.19 9.70 -10.79
C SER A 30 15.83 10.03 -11.40
N ALA A 31 15.74 10.15 -12.73
CA ALA A 31 14.48 10.35 -13.44
C ALA A 31 13.56 9.11 -13.35
N ARG A 32 14.12 7.90 -13.48
CA ARG A 32 13.37 6.64 -13.29
C ARG A 32 12.83 6.54 -11.86
N GLU A 33 13.68 6.79 -10.87
CA GLU A 33 13.30 6.78 -9.45
C GLU A 33 12.26 7.85 -9.11
N CYS A 34 12.33 9.03 -9.73
CA CYS A 34 11.30 10.06 -9.58
C CYS A 34 9.92 9.54 -10.04
N ARG A 35 9.87 8.92 -11.23
CA ARG A 35 8.64 8.33 -11.77
C ARG A 35 8.13 7.17 -10.90
N ALA A 36 9.03 6.27 -10.49
CA ALA A 36 8.69 5.14 -9.64
C ALA A 36 8.13 5.60 -8.29
N ARG A 37 8.76 6.59 -7.64
CA ARG A 37 8.28 7.18 -6.39
C ARG A 37 6.91 7.84 -6.55
N LYS A 38 6.69 8.59 -7.64
CA LYS A 38 5.38 9.20 -7.92
C LYS A 38 4.30 8.13 -8.09
N LYS A 39 4.59 7.06 -8.84
CA LYS A 39 3.67 5.93 -9.02
C LYS A 39 3.33 5.27 -7.69
N LEU A 40 4.33 4.95 -6.88
CA LEU A 40 4.13 4.32 -5.57
C LEU A 40 3.33 5.22 -4.62
N ARG A 41 3.60 6.53 -4.62
CA ARG A 41 2.86 7.49 -3.80
C ARG A 41 1.37 7.52 -4.16
N TYR A 42 1.05 7.55 -5.45
CA TYR A 42 -0.35 7.56 -5.88
C TYR A 42 -1.04 6.23 -5.63
N GLN A 43 -0.36 5.11 -5.85
CA GLN A 43 -0.88 3.79 -5.51
C GLN A 43 -1.24 3.70 -4.01
N TYR A 44 -0.36 4.14 -3.12
CA TYR A 44 -0.65 4.14 -1.68
C TYR A 44 -1.85 5.03 -1.32
N LEU A 45 -1.95 6.22 -1.92
CA LEU A 45 -3.09 7.11 -1.68
C LEU A 45 -4.40 6.52 -2.20
N GLU A 46 -4.37 5.87 -3.36
CA GLU A 46 -5.51 5.17 -3.94
C GLU A 46 -5.95 3.99 -3.06
N GLU A 47 -5.00 3.17 -2.57
CA GLU A 47 -5.28 2.08 -1.64
C GLU A 47 -5.88 2.58 -0.32
N LEU A 48 -5.37 3.68 0.23
CA LEU A 48 -5.93 4.31 1.44
C LEU A 48 -7.37 4.78 1.23
N VAL A 49 -7.65 5.47 0.12
CA VAL A 49 -8.98 5.98 -0.20
C VAL A 49 -9.94 4.81 -0.42
N SER A 50 -9.56 3.85 -1.27
CA SER A 50 -10.37 2.65 -1.55
C SER A 50 -10.69 1.86 -0.27
N SER A 51 -9.72 1.73 0.65
CA SER A 51 -9.94 1.03 1.92
C SER A 51 -10.98 1.73 2.79
N LYS A 52 -10.89 3.07 2.88
CA LYS A 52 -11.84 3.88 3.64
C LYS A 52 -13.24 3.85 3.03
N GLU A 53 -13.34 3.96 1.70
CA GLU A 53 -14.62 3.90 0.99
C GLU A 53 -15.31 2.56 1.22
N ARG A 54 -14.58 1.44 1.13
CA ARG A 54 -15.12 0.11 1.44
C ARG A 54 -15.63 0.00 2.88
N ALA A 55 -14.89 0.53 3.85
CA ALA A 55 -15.32 0.53 5.25
C ALA A 55 -16.58 1.38 5.45
N ILE A 56 -16.66 2.55 4.81
CA ILE A 56 -17.85 3.41 4.87
C ILE A 56 -19.07 2.72 4.25
N CYS A 57 -18.92 2.08 3.09
CA CYS A 57 -20.02 1.34 2.46
C CYS A 57 -20.52 0.22 3.37
N ALA A 58 -19.63 -0.61 3.93
CA ALA A 58 -20.00 -1.70 4.82
C ALA A 58 -20.78 -1.20 6.06
N LEU A 59 -20.31 -0.13 6.70
CA LEU A 59 -20.98 0.46 7.86
C LEU A 59 -22.35 1.05 7.51
N ARG A 60 -22.51 1.61 6.30
CA ARG A 60 -23.81 2.13 5.84
C ARG A 60 -24.79 1.00 5.58
N GLU A 61 -24.36 -0.06 4.92
CA GLU A 61 -25.18 -1.25 4.67
C GLU A 61 -25.65 -1.89 5.98
N GLU A 62 -24.74 -2.04 6.95
CA GLU A 62 -25.05 -2.56 8.30
C GLU A 62 -26.05 -1.66 9.04
N LEU A 63 -25.85 -0.33 9.00
CA LEU A 63 -26.78 0.61 9.61
C LEU A 63 -28.17 0.55 8.97
N ASP A 64 -28.25 0.46 7.65
CA ASP A 64 -29.53 0.40 6.94
C ASP A 64 -30.24 -0.93 7.18
N MET A 65 -29.51 -2.04 7.33
CA MET A 65 -30.05 -3.32 7.80
C MET A 65 -30.70 -3.17 9.17
N TYR A 66 -30.02 -2.56 10.15
CA TYR A 66 -30.60 -2.36 11.49
C TYR A 66 -31.84 -1.46 11.48
N LYS A 67 -31.86 -0.39 10.67
CA LYS A 67 -33.06 0.45 10.52
C LYS A 67 -34.25 -0.34 9.96
N GLN A 68 -34.00 -1.19 8.96
CA GLN A 68 -35.04 -2.05 8.38
C GLN A 68 -35.58 -3.04 9.41
N TRP A 69 -34.71 -3.59 10.25
CA TRP A 69 -35.10 -4.48 11.34
C TRP A 69 -35.96 -3.78 12.39
N CYS A 70 -35.58 -2.58 12.85
CA CYS A 70 -36.41 -1.78 13.75
C CYS A 70 -37.78 -1.51 13.13
N SER A 71 -37.82 -1.09 11.87
CA SER A 71 -39.09 -0.81 11.15
C SER A 71 -39.99 -2.05 11.04
N ALA A 72 -39.41 -3.23 10.82
CA ALA A 72 -40.15 -4.49 10.75
C ALA A 72 -40.68 -4.92 12.14
N MET A 73 -39.85 -4.77 13.18
CA MET A 73 -40.23 -5.06 14.56
C MET A 73 -41.35 -4.15 15.05
N ASP A 74 -41.30 -2.86 14.70
CA ASP A 74 -42.37 -1.90 15.01
C ASP A 74 -43.70 -2.27 14.33
N GLN A 75 -43.64 -2.99 13.21
CA GLN A 75 -44.81 -3.55 12.51
C GLN A 75 -45.23 -4.93 13.06
N GLY A 76 -44.63 -5.40 14.15
CA GLY A 76 -44.92 -6.69 14.76
C GLY A 76 -44.34 -7.91 14.01
N LYS A 77 -43.46 -7.69 13.04
CA LYS A 77 -42.77 -8.76 12.31
C LYS A 77 -41.37 -8.93 12.87
N ILE A 78 -41.04 -10.11 13.39
CA ILE A 78 -39.68 -10.43 13.81
C ILE A 78 -38.88 -10.86 12.56
N PRO A 79 -37.84 -10.11 12.14
CA PRO A 79 -36.99 -10.53 11.02
C PRO A 79 -36.30 -11.87 11.30
N SER A 80 -36.17 -12.71 10.26
CA SER A 80 -35.60 -14.06 10.32
C SER A 80 -34.20 -14.11 10.92
N GLU A 81 -33.39 -13.10 10.63
CA GLU A 81 -32.01 -12.94 11.07
C GLU A 81 -31.95 -12.67 12.57
N ILE A 82 -32.85 -11.83 13.10
CA ILE A 82 -32.98 -11.61 14.54
C ILE A 82 -33.49 -12.88 15.23
N LYS A 83 -34.41 -13.59 14.59
CA LYS A 83 -34.92 -14.87 15.10
C LYS A 83 -33.79 -15.90 15.20
N ALA A 84 -32.91 -15.99 14.21
CA ALA A 84 -31.73 -16.87 14.21
C ALA A 84 -30.71 -16.48 15.29
N LEU A 85 -30.46 -15.17 15.50
CA LEU A 85 -29.62 -14.67 16.58
C LEU A 85 -30.19 -15.01 17.98
N LEU A 86 -31.51 -14.99 18.13
CA LEU A 86 -32.20 -15.33 19.38
C LEU A 86 -32.26 -16.85 19.65
N THR A 87 -32.36 -17.68 18.61
CA THR A 87 -32.40 -19.14 18.76
C THR A 87 -31.03 -19.80 18.86
N GLY A 88 -29.94 -19.04 18.73
CA GLY A 88 -28.57 -19.57 18.88
C GLY A 88 -28.10 -20.42 17.70
N ASP A 89 -28.79 -20.36 16.56
CA ASP A 89 -28.30 -20.93 15.32
C ASP A 89 -27.18 -20.02 14.80
N GLU A 90 -25.95 -20.24 15.27
CA GLU A 90 -24.72 -19.59 14.80
C GLU A 90 -24.41 -19.95 13.34
N GLN A 91 -25.24 -19.51 12.39
CA GLN A 91 -24.88 -19.53 10.99
C GLN A 91 -24.27 -18.18 10.65
N LYS A 92 -22.93 -18.18 10.66
CA LYS A 92 -22.01 -17.15 10.17
C LYS A 92 -22.73 -15.98 9.49
N ILE A 93 -22.76 -14.84 10.17
CA ILE A 93 -22.90 -13.54 9.49
C ILE A 93 -21.81 -13.52 8.42
N SER A 94 -22.21 -13.76 7.17
CA SER A 94 -21.30 -13.88 6.05
C SER A 94 -20.78 -12.49 5.72
N HIS A 95 -19.68 -12.10 6.36
CA HIS A 95 -18.81 -11.05 5.86
C HIS A 95 -18.26 -11.53 4.51
N ASN A 96 -18.99 -11.21 3.45
CA ASN A 96 -18.65 -11.57 2.09
C ASN A 96 -17.52 -10.64 1.59
N GLY A 97 -16.33 -10.82 2.14
CA GLY A 97 -15.08 -10.26 1.62
C GLY A 97 -14.52 -11.19 0.55
N SER A 98 -15.05 -11.10 -0.67
CA SER A 98 -14.59 -11.90 -1.81
C SER A 98 -13.16 -11.51 -2.22
N ASN A 99 -12.22 -12.38 -1.87
CA ASN A 99 -11.24 -13.02 -2.76
C ASN A 99 -10.37 -12.13 -3.67
N THR A 100 -9.10 -11.93 -3.30
CA THR A 100 -8.00 -11.81 -4.27
C THR A 100 -7.03 -12.97 -4.10
N LYS A 101 -7.24 -13.96 -4.97
CA LYS A 101 -6.41 -15.13 -5.27
C LYS A 101 -4.94 -14.72 -5.43
N ALA A 102 -4.08 -15.09 -4.47
CA ALA A 102 -2.63 -14.97 -4.61
C ALA A 102 -2.13 -16.09 -5.54
N SER A 103 -2.04 -15.77 -6.83
CA SER A 103 -1.37 -16.63 -7.81
C SER A 103 0.11 -16.76 -7.47
N LYS A 104 0.54 -18.00 -7.21
CA LYS A 104 1.93 -18.42 -7.31
C LYS A 104 2.45 -18.02 -8.70
N ASN A 105 3.53 -17.24 -8.76
CA ASN A 105 4.37 -17.22 -9.95
C ASN A 105 5.78 -17.69 -9.58
N SER A 106 6.20 -18.67 -10.34
CA SER A 106 7.45 -19.41 -10.36
C SER A 106 8.69 -18.54 -10.52
N LYS A 107 9.69 -18.84 -9.68
CA LYS A 107 11.06 -19.22 -10.07
C LYS A 107 11.54 -18.62 -11.40
N VAL A 108 12.28 -17.52 -11.33
CA VAL A 108 13.27 -17.17 -12.35
C VAL A 108 14.65 -17.31 -11.71
N ALA A 109 15.44 -18.20 -12.32
CA ALA A 109 16.76 -18.59 -11.90
C ALA A 109 17.66 -17.36 -11.72
N ALA A 110 18.37 -17.35 -10.59
CA ALA A 110 19.56 -16.52 -10.42
C ALA A 110 20.64 -17.09 -11.35
N ASP A 111 20.70 -16.57 -12.58
CA ASP A 111 21.87 -16.77 -13.43
C ASP A 111 22.86 -15.64 -13.14
N LYS A 112 24.07 -16.04 -12.78
CA LYS A 112 25.15 -15.20 -12.28
C LYS A 112 26.12 -14.99 -13.44
N PRO A 113 26.28 -13.80 -14.02
CA PRO A 113 27.44 -13.53 -14.85
C PRO A 113 28.60 -13.12 -13.93
N GLU A 114 29.43 -14.13 -13.71
CA GLU A 114 30.88 -14.09 -13.52
C GLU A 114 31.55 -12.72 -13.76
N ARG A 115 32.33 -12.27 -12.77
CA ARG A 115 33.35 -11.23 -12.95
C ARG A 115 34.34 -11.75 -14.02
N ARG A 116 34.35 -11.11 -15.18
CA ARG A 116 35.45 -11.21 -16.14
C ARG A 116 36.04 -9.81 -16.35
N ASN A 117 37.35 -9.72 -16.14
CA ASN A 117 38.18 -8.53 -16.19
C ASN A 117 38.18 -7.88 -17.58
N GLU A 118 38.19 -6.54 -17.61
CA GLU A 118 39.25 -5.70 -18.21
C GLU A 118 39.16 -4.28 -17.61
#